data_AF-A0AA38IMD1-F1
#
_entry.id   AF-A0AA38IMD1-F1
#
_cell.length_a   1.000
_cell.length_b   1.000
_cell.length_c   1.000
_cell.angle_alpha   90.00
_cell.angle_beta   90.00
_cell.angle_gamma   90.00
#
_symmetry.space_group_name_H-M   'P 1'
#
loop_
_entity.id
_entity.type
_entity.pdbx_description
1 polymer ?
#
loop_
_entity_poly.entity_id
_entity_poly.type
_entity_poly.pdbx_seq_one_letter_code
_entity_poly.pdbx_strand_id
1 'polypeptide(L)'
;MLSTTPRLALSRQLKNFRRFATATTTPAEQPVKDKSDTRKNVLEYRQIYPEFLPDPKIEFRNPIREKLERSDMIARRANVDIPEFYVGSVLAVTSADRHSPGKLHRFVGICIKREGCGLRANFLLRNVIDHQGVEILYDMYDPTIKGIEVLRLEKRLDNELLYLRDALPEYSTFDSNMEIEILPEGAPVPVNEIKVKLKPRPWLDRWERKNLKGVQDLELPQRFYDRAKELETPWEKYDLMKQYMRTVPEEEQVEIFSEVQTHLHRSGAAQKLKRKRTFVKPTKLA
;
A
#
# COMPACT_ATOMS: atom_id res chain seq x y z
N MET A 1 0.37 55.04 -86.25
CA MET A 1 1.72 54.43 -86.16
C MET A 1 2.10 54.33 -84.69
N LEU A 2 2.72 53.20 -84.30
CA LEU A 2 2.97 52.74 -82.93
C LEU A 2 3.89 53.67 -82.11
N SER A 3 3.66 53.71 -80.78
CA SER A 3 4.63 53.48 -79.68
C SER A 3 4.37 54.39 -78.47
N THR A 4 3.91 53.91 -77.31
CA THR A 4 4.57 53.27 -76.13
C THR A 4 5.29 54.21 -75.11
N THR A 5 4.84 54.09 -73.84
CA THR A 5 5.53 54.31 -72.52
C THR A 5 5.58 55.73 -71.89
N PRO A 6 5.89 55.88 -70.58
CA PRO A 6 5.15 55.37 -69.41
C PRO A 6 4.93 56.44 -68.30
N ARG A 7 4.15 56.07 -67.27
CA ARG A 7 3.63 56.93 -66.19
C ARG A 7 4.61 57.01 -65.00
N LEU A 8 5.03 58.22 -64.62
CA LEU A 8 5.87 58.48 -63.44
C LEU A 8 5.06 58.39 -62.12
N ALA A 9 5.71 57.81 -61.11
CA ALA A 9 5.31 57.84 -59.70
C ALA A 9 5.89 59.07 -58.98
N LEU A 10 5.15 59.62 -58.02
CA LEU A 10 5.69 60.48 -56.97
C LEU A 10 5.03 60.15 -55.62
N SER A 11 5.91 59.88 -54.66
CA SER A 11 5.68 59.42 -53.30
C SER A 11 5.00 60.44 -52.39
N ARG A 12 4.15 59.97 -51.48
CA ARG A 12 3.83 60.66 -50.22
C ARG A 12 3.99 59.70 -49.04
N GLN A 13 4.98 59.96 -48.21
CA GLN A 13 5.17 59.36 -46.89
C GLN A 13 4.04 59.80 -45.95
N LEU A 14 3.40 58.85 -45.26
CA LEU A 14 2.58 59.11 -44.08
C LEU A 14 3.10 58.31 -42.89
N LYS A 15 2.93 58.91 -41.72
CA LYS A 15 3.73 58.73 -40.51
C LYS A 15 3.33 57.49 -39.71
N ASN A 16 4.32 56.96 -38.99
CA ASN A 16 4.20 55.95 -37.94
C ASN A 16 3.11 56.26 -36.91
N PHE A 17 2.20 55.31 -36.69
CA PHE A 17 1.47 55.13 -35.43
C PHE A 17 1.69 53.69 -34.96
N ARG A 18 2.62 53.49 -34.00
CA ARG A 18 2.77 52.21 -33.29
C ARG A 18 1.55 52.04 -32.38
N ARG A 19 0.77 50.99 -32.62
CA ARG A 19 -0.24 50.50 -31.67
C ARG A 19 0.49 49.80 -30.52
N PHE A 20 0.30 50.26 -29.29
CA PHE A 20 0.68 49.51 -28.09
C PHE A 20 -0.30 48.34 -27.96
N ALA A 21 0.17 47.13 -28.25
CA ALA A 21 -0.54 45.90 -27.92
C ALA A 21 -0.23 45.56 -26.45
N THR A 22 -1.25 45.60 -25.59
CA THR A 22 -1.16 45.04 -24.24
C THR A 22 -1.05 43.53 -24.36
N ALA A 23 0.11 42.97 -23.99
CA ALA A 23 0.27 41.53 -23.89
C ALA A 23 -0.59 41.02 -22.72
N THR A 24 -1.73 40.41 -23.04
CA THR A 24 -2.43 39.52 -22.12
C THR A 24 -1.58 38.27 -21.97
N THR A 25 -0.78 38.21 -20.90
CA THR A 25 -0.17 36.97 -20.44
C THR A 25 -1.29 36.02 -20.02
N THR A 26 -1.66 35.10 -20.91
CA THR A 26 -2.47 33.93 -20.56
C THR A 26 -1.71 33.17 -19.48
N PRO A 27 -2.31 32.89 -18.30
CA PRO A 27 -1.66 32.05 -17.31
C PRO A 27 -1.34 30.70 -17.96
N ALA A 28 -0.10 30.23 -17.81
CA ALA A 28 0.32 28.92 -18.31
C ALA A 28 -0.68 27.86 -17.81
N GLU A 29 -1.31 27.18 -18.75
CA GLU A 29 -2.27 26.11 -18.52
C GLU A 29 -1.55 25.00 -17.74
N GLN A 30 -1.89 24.84 -16.46
CA GLN A 30 -1.44 23.68 -15.71
C GLN A 30 -2.00 22.43 -16.39
N PRO A 31 -1.21 21.37 -16.59
CA PRO A 31 -1.71 20.17 -17.25
C PRO A 31 -2.90 19.64 -16.44
N VAL A 32 -4.08 19.63 -17.06
CA VAL A 32 -5.30 19.05 -16.50
C VAL A 32 -5.03 17.56 -16.36
N LYS A 33 -4.67 17.10 -15.17
CA LYS A 33 -4.55 15.67 -14.88
C LYS A 33 -5.92 15.03 -15.06
N ASP A 34 -6.03 14.05 -15.95
CA ASP A 34 -7.27 13.31 -16.17
C ASP A 34 -7.77 12.72 -14.85
N LYS A 35 -9.03 12.99 -14.50
CA LYS A 35 -9.66 12.52 -13.24
C LYS A 35 -9.58 10.99 -13.08
N SER A 36 -9.49 10.24 -14.18
CA SER A 36 -9.33 8.78 -14.17
C SER A 36 -7.98 8.32 -13.62
N ASP A 37 -6.90 9.03 -13.91
CA ASP A 37 -5.56 8.66 -13.45
C ASP A 37 -5.38 8.99 -11.97
N THR A 38 -5.97 10.08 -11.49
CA THR A 38 -5.99 10.42 -10.07
C THR A 38 -6.72 9.34 -9.26
N ARG A 39 -7.84 8.80 -9.77
CA ARG A 39 -8.61 7.73 -9.10
C ARG A 39 -7.82 6.41 -9.00
N LYS A 40 -7.12 6.00 -10.06
CA LYS A 40 -6.29 4.78 -10.05
C LYS A 40 -5.18 4.87 -9.00
N ASN A 41 -4.50 6.02 -8.94
CA ASN A 41 -3.46 6.26 -7.94
C ASN A 41 -4.00 6.15 -6.50
N VAL A 42 -5.19 6.68 -6.22
CA VAL A 42 -5.81 6.67 -4.88
C VAL A 42 -6.18 5.25 -4.44
N LEU A 43 -6.73 4.44 -5.34
CA LEU A 43 -7.06 3.04 -5.05
C LEU A 43 -5.80 2.20 -4.75
N GLU A 44 -4.68 2.48 -5.42
CA GLU A 44 -3.39 1.87 -5.11
C GLU A 44 -2.91 2.30 -3.71
N TYR A 45 -2.93 3.60 -3.40
CA TYR A 45 -2.50 4.10 -2.08
C TYR A 45 -3.31 3.54 -0.91
N ARG A 46 -4.61 3.31 -1.09
CA ARG A 46 -5.46 2.67 -0.08
C ARG A 46 -4.94 1.30 0.34
N GLN A 47 -4.40 0.52 -0.60
CA GLN A 47 -3.88 -0.81 -0.32
C GLN A 47 -2.45 -0.77 0.20
N ILE A 48 -1.64 0.18 -0.30
CA ILE A 48 -0.24 0.37 0.11
C ILE A 48 -0.18 0.86 1.56
N TYR A 49 -0.93 1.92 1.87
CA TYR A 49 -0.93 2.59 3.17
C TYR A 49 -2.33 2.68 3.81
N PRO A 50 -2.97 1.54 4.14
CA PRO A 50 -4.26 1.52 4.81
C PRO A 50 -4.25 2.27 6.15
N GLU A 51 -3.11 2.34 6.84
CA GLU A 51 -2.97 2.98 8.15
C GLU A 51 -3.16 4.50 8.16
N PHE A 52 -2.98 5.19 7.03
CA PHE A 52 -3.23 6.63 6.95
C PHE A 52 -4.72 6.97 6.89
N LEU A 53 -5.55 5.99 6.56
CA LEU A 53 -6.99 6.16 6.61
C LEU A 53 -7.47 6.12 8.07
N PRO A 54 -8.33 7.07 8.47
CA PRO A 54 -8.90 7.09 9.81
C PRO A 54 -9.86 5.92 10.05
N ASP A 55 -10.17 5.67 11.32
CA ASP A 55 -11.12 4.62 11.70
C ASP A 55 -12.49 4.91 11.08
N PRO A 56 -13.13 3.97 10.38
CA PRO A 56 -14.47 4.17 9.83
C PRO A 56 -15.54 4.52 10.89
N LYS A 57 -15.34 4.11 12.16
CA LYS A 57 -16.29 4.38 13.23
C LYS A 57 -16.25 5.84 13.67
N ILE A 58 -17.39 6.52 13.50
CA ILE A 58 -17.51 7.95 13.79
C ILE A 58 -17.18 8.34 15.24
N GLU A 59 -17.41 7.42 16.20
CA GLU A 59 -17.11 7.61 17.62
C GLU A 59 -15.62 7.86 17.91
N PHE A 60 -14.73 7.31 17.08
CA PHE A 60 -13.28 7.45 17.23
C PHE A 60 -12.68 8.56 16.37
N ARG A 61 -13.51 9.25 15.55
CA ARG A 61 -13.06 10.29 14.63
C ARG A 61 -12.85 11.62 15.35
N ASN A 62 -11.70 12.24 15.10
CA ASN A 62 -11.42 13.61 15.50
C ASN A 62 -10.42 14.22 14.49
N PRO A 63 -10.83 15.22 13.69
CA PRO A 63 -10.00 15.76 12.61
C PRO A 63 -8.65 16.30 13.08
N ILE A 64 -8.61 16.94 14.25
CA ILE A 64 -7.38 17.51 14.80
C ILE A 64 -6.43 16.39 15.20
N ARG A 65 -6.94 15.38 15.91
CA ARG A 65 -6.17 14.22 16.32
C ARG A 65 -5.59 13.48 15.11
N GLU A 66 -6.42 13.20 14.11
CA GLU A 66 -6.01 12.48 12.90
C GLU A 66 -4.91 13.22 12.14
N LYS A 67 -5.01 14.54 12.04
CA LYS A 67 -3.98 15.38 11.41
C LYS A 67 -2.65 15.35 12.18
N LEU A 68 -2.71 15.42 13.51
CA LEU A 68 -1.52 15.32 14.36
C LEU A 68 -0.87 13.93 14.24
N GLU A 69 -1.66 12.86 14.36
CA GLU A 69 -1.17 11.48 14.20
C GLU A 69 -0.52 11.27 12.83
N ARG A 70 -1.13 11.78 11.75
CA ARG A 70 -0.56 11.72 10.40
C ARG A 70 0.78 12.44 10.30
N SER A 71 0.89 13.63 10.91
CA SER A 71 2.14 14.39 10.91
C SER A 71 3.26 13.63 11.62
N ASP A 72 2.95 12.96 12.75
CA ASP A 72 3.89 12.13 13.49
C ASP A 72 4.29 10.86 12.72
N MET A 73 3.33 10.18 12.08
CA MET A 73 3.58 9.01 11.24
C MET A 73 4.54 9.35 10.09
N ILE A 74 4.34 10.49 9.43
CA ILE A 74 5.20 10.97 8.35
C ILE A 74 6.60 11.29 8.90
N ALA A 75 6.68 11.98 10.04
CA ALA A 75 7.97 12.28 10.69
C ALA A 75 8.72 10.97 11.04
N ARG A 76 8.01 9.95 11.51
CA ARG A 76 8.60 8.63 11.79
C ARG A 76 9.11 7.94 10.52
N ARG A 77 8.36 7.97 9.42
CA ARG A 77 8.77 7.42 8.10
C ARG A 77 9.97 8.12 7.49
N ALA A 78 10.23 9.38 7.83
CA ALA A 78 11.45 10.07 7.40
C ALA A 78 12.72 9.46 8.05
N ASN A 79 12.56 8.89 9.26
CA ASN A 79 13.64 8.33 10.07
C ASN A 79 13.82 6.82 9.88
N VAL A 80 12.73 6.06 9.70
CA VAL A 80 12.76 4.62 9.44
C VAL A 80 12.03 4.32 8.14
N ASP A 81 12.70 3.59 7.26
CA ASP A 81 12.14 3.18 5.98
C ASP A 81 11.08 2.10 6.23
N ILE A 82 9.80 2.45 6.03
CA ILE A 82 8.66 1.53 6.09
C ILE A 82 8.22 1.26 4.64
N PRO A 83 8.55 0.09 4.07
CA PRO A 83 8.22 -0.25 2.69
C PRO A 83 6.73 -0.58 2.51
N GLU A 84 6.31 -0.69 1.25
CA GLU A 84 5.03 -1.27 0.86
C GLU A 84 5.04 -2.78 1.11
N PHE A 85 4.00 -3.30 1.75
CA PHE A 85 3.78 -4.74 1.91
C PHE A 85 2.30 -5.06 2.09
N TYR A 86 1.93 -6.33 1.87
CA TYR A 86 0.55 -6.79 1.98
C TYR A 86 0.44 -7.99 2.91
N VAL A 87 -0.79 -8.35 3.26
CA VAL A 87 -1.06 -9.64 3.90
C VAL A 87 -0.69 -10.75 2.91
N GLY A 88 0.18 -11.64 3.36
CA GLY A 88 0.83 -12.66 2.53
C GLY A 88 2.30 -12.39 2.22
N SER A 89 2.77 -11.14 2.33
CA SER A 89 4.17 -10.82 2.08
C SER A 89 5.08 -11.35 3.20
N VAL A 90 6.31 -11.75 2.85
CA VAL A 90 7.34 -12.19 3.82
C VAL A 90 8.20 -11.00 4.20
N LEU A 91 8.25 -10.71 5.50
CA LEU A 91 8.97 -9.56 6.05
C LEU A 91 10.08 -10.02 6.99
N ALA A 92 11.12 -9.20 7.06
CA ALA A 92 12.11 -9.25 8.12
C ALA A 92 12.08 -7.94 8.91
N VAL A 93 11.76 -8.04 10.20
CA VAL A 93 11.70 -6.87 11.10
C VAL A 93 12.88 -6.92 12.04
N THR A 94 13.63 -5.82 12.09
CA THR A 94 14.72 -5.64 13.06
C THR A 94 14.26 -4.68 14.14
N SER A 95 14.08 -5.17 15.35
CA SER A 95 13.70 -4.39 16.54
C SER A 95 14.83 -4.33 17.55
N ALA A 96 14.88 -3.26 18.34
CA ALA A 96 15.80 -3.15 19.46
C ALA A 96 15.20 -3.83 20.69
N ASP A 97 15.96 -4.73 21.30
CA ASP A 97 15.59 -5.39 22.56
C ASP A 97 16.76 -5.27 23.54
N ARG A 98 16.48 -4.89 24.78
CA ARG A 98 17.50 -4.71 25.82
C ARG A 98 18.14 -6.04 26.22
N HIS A 99 17.41 -7.14 26.11
CA HIS A 99 17.82 -8.46 26.60
C HIS A 99 18.45 -9.34 25.52
N SER A 100 18.20 -9.04 24.24
CA SER A 100 18.81 -9.76 23.12
C SER A 100 20.34 -9.58 23.07
N PRO A 101 21.11 -10.64 22.77
CA PRO A 101 22.53 -10.51 22.47
C PRO A 101 22.73 -9.53 21.29
N GLY A 102 23.52 -8.48 21.50
CA GLY A 102 23.71 -7.42 20.49
C GLY A 102 22.61 -6.35 20.48
N LYS A 103 21.67 -6.37 21.42
CA LYS A 103 20.57 -5.41 21.60
C LYS A 103 19.60 -5.27 20.42
N LEU A 104 19.73 -6.13 19.42
CA LEU A 104 18.92 -6.17 18.22
C LEU A 104 18.34 -7.57 18.09
N HIS A 105 17.11 -7.64 17.61
CA HIS A 105 16.39 -8.87 17.33
C HIS A 105 15.82 -8.78 15.93
N ARG A 106 16.14 -9.77 15.09
CA ARG A 106 15.62 -9.89 13.72
C ARG A 106 14.65 -11.06 13.67
N PHE A 107 13.43 -10.79 13.23
CA PHE A 107 12.42 -11.83 13.03
C PHE A 107 11.96 -11.84 11.58
N VAL A 108 12.00 -13.01 10.96
CA VAL A 108 11.49 -13.25 9.60
C VAL A 108 10.19 -14.03 9.70
N GLY A 109 9.18 -13.62 8.95
CA GLY A 109 7.90 -14.33 8.88
C GLY A 109 6.94 -13.75 7.85
N ILE A 110 5.85 -14.48 7.62
CA ILE A 110 4.75 -14.04 6.76
C ILE A 110 3.83 -13.09 7.52
N CYS A 111 3.43 -11.99 6.89
CA CYS A 111 2.41 -11.10 7.42
C CYS A 111 1.03 -11.74 7.26
N ILE A 112 0.40 -12.10 8.39
CA ILE A 112 -0.90 -12.79 8.38
C ILE A 112 -2.08 -11.85 8.61
N LYS A 113 -1.83 -10.68 9.19
CA LYS A 113 -2.84 -9.67 9.48
C LYS A 113 -2.21 -8.28 9.52
N ARG A 114 -2.91 -7.28 8.99
CA ARG A 114 -2.65 -5.85 9.18
C ARG A 114 -3.91 -5.24 9.75
N GLU A 115 -3.81 -4.55 10.88
CA GLU A 115 -4.97 -3.91 11.50
C GLU A 115 -4.59 -2.60 12.21
N GLY A 116 -5.62 -1.89 12.68
CA GLY A 116 -5.47 -0.57 13.27
C GLY A 116 -5.29 0.55 12.24
N CYS A 117 -5.36 1.77 12.74
CA CYS A 117 -5.22 3.01 11.97
C CYS A 117 -4.32 3.99 12.73
N GLY A 118 -3.78 4.98 12.02
CA GLY A 118 -2.92 6.00 12.60
C GLY A 118 -1.65 5.41 13.23
N LEU A 119 -1.29 5.93 14.40
CA LEU A 119 -0.15 5.44 15.18
C LEU A 119 -0.36 4.03 15.77
N ARG A 120 -1.63 3.58 15.87
CA ARG A 120 -1.99 2.26 16.41
C ARG A 120 -2.00 1.15 15.36
N ALA A 121 -1.55 1.45 14.15
CA ALA A 121 -1.48 0.47 13.09
C ALA A 121 -0.40 -0.57 13.41
N ASN A 122 -0.78 -1.84 13.33
CA ASN A 122 0.08 -2.97 13.64
C ASN A 122 -0.08 -4.07 12.60
N PHE A 123 0.87 -5.00 12.62
CA PHE A 123 0.85 -6.17 11.76
C PHE A 123 1.39 -7.39 12.50
N LEU A 124 0.82 -8.55 12.18
CA LEU A 124 1.14 -9.80 12.81
C LEU A 124 2.02 -10.63 11.87
N LEU A 125 3.24 -10.95 12.32
CA LEU A 125 4.15 -11.85 11.63
C LEU A 125 4.06 -13.25 12.23
N ARG A 126 4.05 -14.26 11.37
CA ARG A 126 4.07 -15.68 11.75
C ARG A 126 5.25 -16.39 11.09
N ASN A 127 5.94 -17.21 11.86
CA ASN A 127 6.91 -18.18 11.34
C ASN A 127 6.88 -19.45 12.18
N VAL A 128 7.32 -20.57 11.60
CA VAL A 128 7.59 -21.81 12.33
C VAL A 128 9.10 -21.96 12.43
N ILE A 129 9.63 -21.84 13.65
CA ILE A 129 11.05 -21.95 13.96
C ILE A 129 11.21 -23.17 14.86
N ASP A 130 12.12 -24.09 14.53
CA ASP A 130 12.37 -25.32 15.28
C ASP A 130 11.07 -26.10 15.61
N HIS A 131 10.19 -26.21 14.61
CA HIS A 131 8.87 -26.85 14.69
C HIS A 131 7.87 -26.18 15.66
N GLN A 132 8.21 -25.02 16.22
CA GLN A 132 7.33 -24.22 17.07
C GLN A 132 6.79 -23.02 16.28
N GLY A 133 5.46 -22.85 16.28
CA GLY A 133 4.82 -21.68 15.68
C GLY A 133 5.01 -20.45 16.57
N VAL A 134 5.67 -19.43 16.05
CA VAL A 134 5.91 -18.15 16.72
C VAL A 134 5.16 -17.05 15.98
N GLU A 135 4.45 -16.21 16.73
CA GLU A 135 3.77 -15.03 16.22
C GLU A 135 4.21 -13.80 17.00
N ILE A 136 4.57 -12.74 16.28
CA ILE A 136 4.95 -11.44 16.88
C ILE A 136 4.10 -10.35 16.25
N LEU A 137 3.41 -9.60 17.11
CA LEU A 137 2.67 -8.40 16.73
C LEU A 137 3.63 -7.22 16.81
N TYR A 138 3.80 -6.51 15.69
CA TYR A 138 4.61 -5.29 15.63
C TYR A 138 3.70 -4.08 15.43
N ASP A 139 3.85 -3.07 16.29
CA ASP A 139 3.29 -1.75 16.06
C ASP A 139 4.15 -1.02 15.03
N MET A 140 3.57 -0.61 13.91
CA MET A 140 4.30 -0.15 12.73
C MET A 140 5.17 1.09 12.98
N TYR A 141 4.75 1.94 13.91
CA TYR A 141 5.43 3.19 14.26
C TYR A 141 6.22 3.12 15.57
N ASP A 142 6.40 1.94 16.15
CA ASP A 142 7.16 1.76 17.38
C ASP A 142 8.60 2.31 17.24
N PRO A 143 9.08 3.16 18.18
CA PRO A 143 10.47 3.61 18.21
C PRO A 143 11.51 2.48 18.35
N THR A 144 11.14 1.30 18.85
CA THR A 144 12.06 0.16 18.96
C THR A 144 12.44 -0.42 17.59
N ILE A 145 11.57 -0.27 16.58
CA ILE A 145 11.82 -0.78 15.23
C ILE A 145 12.94 0.04 14.58
N LYS A 146 13.99 -0.67 14.12
CA LYS A 146 15.12 -0.09 13.40
C LYS A 146 14.93 -0.14 11.89
N GLY A 147 14.29 -1.19 11.38
CA GLY A 147 14.00 -1.33 9.96
C GLY A 147 13.04 -2.48 9.68
N ILE A 148 12.29 -2.32 8.60
CA ILE A 148 11.39 -3.34 8.06
C ILE A 148 11.86 -3.61 6.63
N GLU A 149 12.24 -4.85 6.35
CA GLU A 149 12.66 -5.31 5.03
C GLU A 149 11.59 -6.24 4.47
N VAL A 150 11.25 -6.05 3.20
CA VAL A 150 10.37 -6.98 2.47
C VAL A 150 11.26 -7.98 1.76
N LEU A 151 11.20 -9.25 2.16
CA LEU A 151 11.96 -10.32 1.52
C LEU A 151 11.23 -10.80 0.27
N ARG A 152 9.92 -11.01 0.37
CA ARG A 152 9.06 -11.40 -0.77
C ARG A 152 7.78 -10.58 -0.73
N LEU A 153 7.54 -9.81 -1.79
CA LEU A 153 6.33 -9.03 -1.95
C LEU A 153 5.28 -9.85 -2.72
N GLU A 154 4.25 -10.32 -2.02
CA GLU A 154 3.13 -11.03 -2.61
C GLU A 154 1.81 -10.71 -1.90
N LYS A 155 0.71 -10.87 -2.62
CA LYS A 155 -0.66 -10.84 -2.09
C LYS A 155 -1.22 -12.26 -2.02
N ARG A 156 -2.14 -12.51 -1.09
CA ARG A 156 -2.95 -13.74 -1.04
C ARG A 156 -4.40 -13.45 -1.42
N LEU A 157 -5.19 -14.50 -1.60
CA LEU A 157 -6.61 -14.39 -1.96
C LEU A 157 -7.47 -13.79 -0.84
N ASP A 158 -7.06 -13.99 0.41
CA ASP A 158 -7.75 -13.52 1.61
C ASP A 158 -7.00 -12.34 2.24
N ASN A 159 -7.74 -11.43 2.87
CA ASN A 159 -7.17 -10.27 3.56
C ASN A 159 -6.60 -10.60 4.94
N GLU A 160 -6.95 -11.76 5.51
CA GLU A 160 -6.46 -12.25 6.80
C GLU A 160 -6.12 -13.74 6.68
N LEU A 161 -4.92 -14.13 7.11
CA LEU A 161 -4.39 -15.50 7.01
C LEU A 161 -4.34 -16.20 8.37
N LEU A 162 -5.30 -15.89 9.25
CA LEU A 162 -5.36 -16.46 10.61
C LEU A 162 -5.52 -17.99 10.61
N TYR A 163 -6.05 -18.56 9.52
CA TYR A 163 -6.16 -20.01 9.32
C TYR A 163 -4.81 -20.72 9.22
N LEU A 164 -3.70 -20.00 8.99
CA LEU A 164 -2.35 -20.57 9.00
C LEU A 164 -1.94 -21.16 10.36
N ARG A 165 -2.65 -20.83 11.45
CA ARG A 165 -2.49 -21.46 12.76
C ARG A 165 -2.90 -22.93 12.75
N ASP A 166 -3.98 -23.23 12.04
CA ASP A 166 -4.57 -24.57 11.90
C ASP A 166 -4.11 -25.28 10.61
N ALA A 167 -3.32 -24.62 9.77
CA ALA A 167 -2.72 -25.18 8.57
C ALA A 167 -1.53 -26.12 8.87
N LEU A 168 -1.12 -26.87 7.85
CA LEU A 168 0.15 -27.60 7.89
C LEU A 168 1.33 -26.62 8.08
N PRO A 169 2.37 -26.98 8.87
CA PRO A 169 3.51 -26.10 9.15
C PRO A 169 4.24 -25.60 7.91
N GLU A 170 4.24 -26.38 6.82
CA GLU A 170 4.90 -26.07 5.55
C GLU A 170 4.51 -24.70 5.00
N TYR A 171 3.24 -24.30 5.12
CA TYR A 171 2.75 -23.01 4.63
C TYR A 171 3.17 -21.81 5.48
N SER A 172 3.69 -22.04 6.68
CA SER A 172 4.11 -21.00 7.64
C SER A 172 5.61 -21.05 7.93
N THR A 173 6.36 -21.98 7.35
CA THR A 173 7.79 -22.16 7.62
C THR A 173 8.58 -21.35 6.60
N PHE A 174 9.33 -20.36 7.09
CA PHE A 174 10.21 -19.52 6.29
C PHE A 174 11.61 -19.53 6.86
N ASP A 175 12.62 -19.58 6.00
CA ASP A 175 14.00 -19.50 6.43
C ASP A 175 14.31 -18.11 7.00
N SER A 176 14.92 -18.10 8.18
CA SER A 176 15.42 -16.90 8.85
C SER A 176 16.45 -16.11 8.03
N ASN A 177 17.18 -16.79 7.15
CA ASN A 177 18.22 -16.21 6.30
C ASN A 177 17.78 -15.99 4.84
N MET A 178 16.48 -16.00 4.57
CA MET A 178 15.93 -15.79 3.23
C MET A 178 16.43 -14.47 2.61
N GLU A 179 16.91 -14.56 1.37
CA GLU A 179 17.36 -13.40 0.59
C GLU A 179 16.18 -12.58 0.04
N ILE A 180 16.45 -11.32 -0.33
CA ILE A 180 15.43 -10.41 -0.86
C ILE A 180 15.16 -10.72 -2.34
N GLU A 181 13.91 -11.04 -2.65
CA GLU A 181 13.41 -11.22 -4.03
C GLU A 181 13.03 -9.86 -4.62
N ILE A 182 13.84 -9.40 -5.58
CA ILE A 182 13.65 -8.08 -6.20
C ILE A 182 12.67 -8.20 -7.37
N LEU A 183 11.55 -7.47 -7.29
CA LEU A 183 10.63 -7.30 -8.41
C LEU A 183 11.10 -6.17 -9.35
N PRO A 184 10.97 -6.34 -10.68
CA PRO A 184 11.28 -5.27 -11.62
C PRO A 184 10.37 -4.06 -11.42
N GLU A 185 10.91 -2.86 -11.65
CA GLU A 185 10.20 -1.61 -11.38
C GLU A 185 8.95 -1.48 -12.27
N GLY A 186 7.80 -1.21 -11.64
CA GLY A 186 6.51 -1.03 -12.31
C GLY A 186 5.74 -2.33 -12.57
N ALA A 187 6.27 -3.50 -12.22
CA ALA A 187 5.49 -4.73 -12.26
C ALA A 187 4.39 -4.71 -11.19
N PRO A 188 3.18 -5.19 -11.52
CA PRO A 188 2.12 -5.34 -10.53
C PRO A 188 2.52 -6.37 -9.48
N VAL A 189 2.05 -6.18 -8.25
CA VAL A 189 2.32 -7.11 -7.14
C VAL A 189 1.68 -8.47 -7.45
N PRO A 190 2.45 -9.58 -7.43
CA PRO A 190 1.92 -10.90 -7.75
C PRO A 190 0.90 -11.35 -6.70
N VAL A 191 -0.21 -11.92 -7.16
CA VAL A 191 -1.21 -12.57 -6.29
C VAL A 191 -0.96 -14.06 -6.31
N ASN A 192 -0.65 -14.61 -5.15
CA ASN A 192 -0.40 -16.02 -4.94
C ASN A 192 -1.72 -16.75 -4.63
N GLU A 193 -2.16 -17.58 -5.58
CA GLU A 193 -3.44 -18.31 -5.54
C GLU A 193 -3.35 -19.68 -4.84
N ILE A 194 -2.23 -20.01 -4.19
CA ILE A 194 -2.06 -21.28 -3.47
C ILE A 194 -3.19 -21.45 -2.45
N LYS A 195 -3.88 -22.59 -2.54
CA LYS A 195 -4.87 -23.02 -1.56
C LYS A 195 -4.19 -23.85 -0.48
N VAL A 196 -4.38 -23.43 0.77
CA VAL A 196 -3.77 -24.02 1.97
C VAL A 196 -4.58 -25.22 2.45
N LYS A 197 -3.91 -26.33 2.76
CA LYS A 197 -4.51 -27.50 3.40
C LYS A 197 -4.48 -27.36 4.93
N LEU A 198 -5.64 -27.52 5.57
CA LEU A 198 -5.74 -27.51 7.03
C LEU A 198 -5.40 -28.87 7.65
N LYS A 199 -4.97 -28.84 8.91
CA LYS A 199 -4.83 -30.03 9.76
C LYS A 199 -6.22 -30.65 10.02
N PRO A 200 -6.29 -31.92 10.47
CA PRO A 200 -7.55 -32.43 11.02
C PRO A 200 -7.99 -31.61 12.25
N ARG A 201 -9.29 -31.59 12.51
CA ARG A 201 -9.90 -30.94 13.69
C ARG A 201 -9.34 -31.54 15.00
N PRO A 202 -9.32 -30.80 16.12
CA PRO A 202 -9.94 -29.49 16.36
C PRO A 202 -9.13 -28.29 15.85
N TRP A 203 -9.84 -27.25 15.41
CA TRP A 203 -9.29 -25.96 14.97
C TRP A 203 -9.60 -24.86 15.97
N LEU A 204 -8.86 -23.75 15.89
CA LEU A 204 -9.08 -22.57 16.72
C LEU A 204 -10.39 -21.85 16.38
N ASP A 205 -10.76 -21.82 15.11
CA ASP A 205 -11.96 -21.14 14.64
C ASP A 205 -12.78 -22.01 13.69
N ARG A 206 -14.03 -21.61 13.46
CA ARG A 206 -14.96 -22.22 12.52
C ARG A 206 -14.73 -21.64 11.14
N TRP A 207 -13.63 -22.04 10.52
CA TRP A 207 -13.19 -21.56 9.21
C TRP A 207 -14.22 -21.81 8.11
N GLU A 208 -15.07 -22.83 8.26
CA GLU A 208 -16.15 -23.15 7.33
C GLU A 208 -17.20 -22.03 7.19
N ARG A 209 -17.22 -21.06 8.13
CA ARG A 209 -18.18 -19.95 8.15
C ARG A 209 -17.64 -18.65 7.56
N LYS A 210 -16.33 -18.56 7.32
CA LYS A 210 -15.66 -17.30 6.98
C LYS A 210 -15.56 -17.01 5.48
N ASN A 211 -16.16 -17.86 4.63
CA ASN A 211 -16.13 -17.72 3.17
C ASN A 211 -14.72 -17.46 2.61
N LEU A 212 -13.73 -18.23 3.10
CA LEU A 212 -12.32 -18.10 2.73
C LEU A 212 -12.07 -18.63 1.31
N LYS A 213 -11.21 -17.95 0.55
CA LYS A 213 -10.84 -18.33 -0.83
C LYS A 213 -9.51 -19.07 -0.89
N GLY A 214 -8.61 -18.79 0.05
CA GLY A 214 -7.25 -19.35 0.12
C GLY A 214 -7.13 -20.69 0.85
N VAL A 215 -8.25 -21.31 1.26
CA VAL A 215 -8.25 -22.62 1.92
C VAL A 215 -8.78 -23.69 0.96
N GLN A 216 -8.17 -24.87 0.99
CA GLN A 216 -8.67 -26.05 0.25
C GLN A 216 -10.03 -26.50 0.81
N ASP A 217 -10.73 -27.36 0.09
CA ASP A 217 -11.97 -27.93 0.62
C ASP A 217 -11.67 -28.66 1.95
N LEU A 218 -12.53 -28.43 2.94
CA LEU A 218 -12.34 -28.90 4.30
C LEU A 218 -12.78 -30.36 4.48
N GLU A 219 -13.39 -30.96 3.45
CA GLU A 219 -13.91 -32.34 3.45
C GLU A 219 -14.85 -32.61 4.65
N LEU A 220 -15.59 -31.59 5.08
CA LEU A 220 -16.49 -31.69 6.23
C LEU A 220 -17.81 -32.39 5.86
N PRO A 221 -18.45 -33.09 6.80
CA PRO A 221 -19.82 -33.56 6.62
C PRO A 221 -20.77 -32.42 6.25
N GLN A 222 -21.66 -32.66 5.28
CA GLN A 222 -22.54 -31.65 4.68
C GLN A 222 -23.28 -30.76 5.70
N ARG A 223 -23.71 -31.35 6.83
CA ARG A 223 -24.34 -30.63 7.95
C ARG A 223 -23.60 -29.37 8.43
N PHE A 224 -22.27 -29.33 8.29
CA PHE A 224 -21.47 -28.16 8.68
C PHE A 224 -21.62 -27.03 7.67
N TYR A 225 -21.61 -27.35 6.38
CA TYR A 225 -21.82 -26.39 5.30
C TYR A 225 -23.26 -25.87 5.31
N ASP A 226 -24.25 -26.72 5.56
CA ASP A 226 -25.65 -26.31 5.66
C ASP A 226 -25.83 -25.28 6.78
N ARG A 227 -25.25 -25.54 7.96
CA ARG A 227 -25.26 -24.59 9.09
C ARG A 227 -24.48 -23.31 8.81
N ALA A 228 -23.37 -23.38 8.06
CA ALA A 228 -22.63 -22.19 7.67
C ALA A 228 -23.47 -21.30 6.72
N LYS A 229 -24.17 -21.93 5.78
CA LYS A 229 -25.08 -21.28 4.84
C LYS A 229 -26.29 -20.64 5.54
N GLU A 230 -26.84 -21.29 6.56
CA GLU A 230 -27.91 -20.71 7.41
C GLU A 230 -27.48 -19.43 8.13
N LEU A 231 -26.22 -19.35 8.55
CA LEU A 231 -25.65 -18.20 9.26
C LEU A 231 -25.10 -17.12 8.32
N GLU A 232 -25.00 -17.41 7.03
CA GLU A 232 -24.52 -16.45 6.06
C GLU A 232 -25.46 -15.25 6.02
N THR A 233 -24.90 -14.06 5.78
CA THR A 233 -25.65 -12.81 5.66
C THR A 233 -25.52 -12.22 4.25
N PRO A 234 -26.10 -12.86 3.19
CA PRO A 234 -25.91 -12.40 1.81
C PRO A 234 -26.39 -10.98 1.54
N TRP A 235 -27.32 -10.46 2.35
CA TRP A 235 -27.83 -9.09 2.22
C TRP A 235 -26.80 -8.02 2.58
N GLU A 236 -25.76 -8.33 3.35
CA GLU A 236 -24.72 -7.36 3.72
C GLU A 236 -23.98 -6.78 2.51
N LYS A 237 -23.88 -7.53 1.41
CA LYS A 237 -23.27 -7.02 0.17
C LYS A 237 -24.08 -5.88 -0.46
N TYR A 238 -25.37 -5.79 -0.13
CA TYR A 238 -26.29 -4.77 -0.64
C TYR A 238 -26.60 -3.69 0.40
N ASP A 239 -26.09 -3.82 1.62
CA ASP A 239 -26.26 -2.83 2.68
C ASP A 239 -25.33 -1.64 2.45
N LEU A 240 -25.85 -0.63 1.75
CA LEU A 240 -25.12 0.61 1.43
C LEU A 240 -24.70 1.38 2.68
N MET A 241 -25.50 1.32 3.76
CA MET A 241 -25.19 2.02 5.01
C MET A 241 -24.00 1.34 5.69
N LYS A 242 -23.98 0.01 5.73
CA LYS A 242 -22.84 -0.75 6.26
C LYS A 242 -21.58 -0.56 5.42
N GLN A 243 -21.71 -0.44 4.10
CA GLN A 243 -20.58 -0.10 3.22
C GLN A 243 -20.04 1.31 3.53
N TYR A 244 -20.93 2.31 3.57
CA TYR A 244 -20.58 3.69 3.92
C TYR A 244 -19.91 3.77 5.29
N MET A 245 -20.45 3.11 6.31
CA MET A 245 -19.87 3.05 7.65
C MET A 245 -18.55 2.27 7.73
N ARG A 246 -18.19 1.46 6.72
CA ARG A 246 -16.91 0.72 6.68
C ARG A 246 -15.83 1.44 5.89
N THR A 247 -16.20 2.40 5.06
CA THR A 247 -15.29 3.05 4.13
C THR A 247 -15.25 4.54 4.36
N VAL A 248 -14.04 5.09 4.37
CA VAL A 248 -13.87 6.55 4.32
C VAL A 248 -14.35 7.06 2.95
N PRO A 249 -15.07 8.19 2.85
CA PRO A 249 -15.46 8.77 1.55
C PRO A 249 -14.26 8.99 0.62
N GLU A 250 -14.45 8.82 -0.69
CA GLU A 250 -13.34 8.91 -1.67
C GLU A 250 -12.70 10.30 -1.68
N GLU A 251 -13.50 11.38 -1.53
CA GLU A 251 -13.02 12.76 -1.47
C GLU A 251 -12.01 12.97 -0.34
N GLU A 252 -12.33 12.43 0.83
CA GLU A 252 -11.47 12.50 2.01
C GLU A 252 -10.20 11.63 1.82
N GLN A 253 -10.32 10.45 1.20
CA GLN A 253 -9.15 9.64 0.86
C GLN A 253 -8.20 10.39 -0.08
N VAL A 254 -8.72 11.08 -1.10
CA VAL A 254 -7.91 11.88 -2.03
C VAL A 254 -7.16 12.99 -1.30
N GLU A 255 -7.86 13.72 -0.43
CA GLU A 255 -7.24 14.79 0.37
C GLU A 255 -6.11 14.24 1.23
N ILE A 256 -6.38 13.18 2.01
CA ILE A 256 -5.41 12.53 2.90
C ILE A 256 -4.18 12.04 2.12
N PHE A 257 -4.38 11.31 1.03
CA PHE A 257 -3.25 10.76 0.27
C PHE A 257 -2.48 11.84 -0.49
N SER A 258 -3.14 12.91 -0.93
CA SER A 258 -2.44 14.06 -1.54
C SER A 258 -1.53 14.77 -0.54
N GLU A 259 -1.97 14.91 0.71
CA GLU A 259 -1.17 15.43 1.82
C GLU A 259 0.04 14.51 2.08
N VAL A 260 -0.22 13.22 2.31
CA VAL A 260 0.83 12.22 2.57
C VAL A 260 1.86 12.20 1.46
N GLN A 261 1.44 12.19 0.20
CA GLN A 261 2.33 12.18 -0.95
C GLN A 261 3.21 13.44 -1.01
N THR A 262 2.62 14.61 -0.77
CA THR A 262 3.36 15.88 -0.75
C THR A 262 4.45 15.87 0.32
N HIS A 263 4.16 15.37 1.51
CA HIS A 263 5.14 15.29 2.59
C HIS A 263 6.20 14.19 2.36
N LEU A 264 5.82 13.03 1.83
CA LEU A 264 6.77 11.95 1.50
C LEU A 264 7.76 12.38 0.40
N HIS A 265 7.30 13.16 -0.59
CA HIS A 265 8.19 13.76 -1.58
C HIS A 265 9.13 14.79 -0.96
N ARG A 266 8.62 15.68 -0.09
CA ARG A 266 9.41 16.72 0.57
C ARG A 266 10.49 16.17 1.50
N SER A 267 10.19 15.08 2.21
CA SER A 267 11.13 14.43 3.14
C SER A 267 12.25 13.65 2.45
N GLY A 268 12.23 13.55 1.11
CA GLY A 268 13.27 12.84 0.35
C GLY A 268 13.22 11.32 0.51
N ALA A 269 12.19 10.77 1.16
CA ALA A 269 11.98 9.33 1.32
C ALA A 269 11.94 8.62 -0.05
N ALA A 270 11.30 9.25 -1.05
CA ALA A 270 11.26 8.77 -2.43
C ALA A 270 12.66 8.68 -3.10
N GLN A 271 13.59 9.59 -2.75
CA GLN A 271 14.97 9.55 -3.27
C GLN A 271 15.82 8.45 -2.61
N LYS A 272 15.57 8.14 -1.33
CA LYS A 272 16.25 7.02 -0.64
C LYS A 272 15.89 5.68 -1.25
N LEU A 273 14.61 5.47 -1.62
CA LEU A 273 14.15 4.25 -2.30
C LEU A 273 14.86 4.02 -3.65
N LYS A 274 15.03 5.09 -4.44
CA LYS A 274 15.76 5.04 -5.72
C LYS A 274 17.24 4.71 -5.55
N ARG A 275 17.89 5.21 -4.50
CA ARG A 275 19.32 4.97 -4.24
C ARG A 275 19.63 3.53 -3.82
N LYS A 276 18.75 2.86 -3.07
CA LYS A 276 18.93 1.44 -2.72
C LYS A 276 18.86 0.52 -3.95
N ARG A 277 18.08 0.90 -4.97
CA ARG A 277 17.93 0.15 -6.23
C ARG A 277 19.14 0.25 -7.16
N THR A 278 19.92 1.34 -7.08
CA THR A 278 21.04 1.59 -8.01
C THR A 278 22.32 0.79 -7.71
N PHE A 279 22.43 0.12 -6.56
CA PHE A 279 23.66 -0.58 -6.17
C PHE A 279 23.46 -2.10 -6.11
N VAL A 280 23.14 -2.70 -7.26
CA VAL A 280 23.41 -4.12 -7.48
C VAL A 280 24.73 -4.19 -8.24
N LYS A 281 25.80 -4.66 -7.58
CA LYS A 281 27.03 -4.99 -8.30
C LYS A 281 26.68 -6.14 -9.25
N PRO A 282 27.01 -6.06 -10.55
CA PRO A 282 26.83 -7.19 -11.43
C PRO A 282 27.69 -8.35 -10.90
N THR A 283 27.05 -9.44 -10.51
CA THR A 283 27.73 -10.72 -10.29
C THR A 283 28.36 -11.12 -11.62
N LYS A 284 29.68 -11.06 -11.69
CA LYS A 284 30.41 -11.66 -12.82
C LYS A 284 30.11 -13.15 -12.78
N LEU A 285 29.42 -13.64 -13.81
CA LEU A 285 29.31 -15.06 -14.09
C LEU A 285 30.74 -15.60 -14.25
N ALA A 286 31.13 -16.52 -13.36
CA ALA A 286 32.36 -17.29 -13.44
C ALA A 286 32.10 -18.57 -14.22
#